data_AF-A0A957V8K9-F1
#
_entry.id   AF-A0A957V8K9-F1
#
_cell.length_a   1.000
_cell.length_b   1.000
_cell.length_c   1.000
_cell.angle_alpha   90.00
_cell.angle_beta   90.00
_cell.angle_gamma   90.00
#
_symmetry.space_group_name_H-M   'P 1'
#
loop_
_entity.id
_entity.type
_entity.pdbx_description
1 polymer ?
#
loop_
_entity_poly.entity_id
_entity_poly.type
_entity_poly.pdbx_seq_one_letter_code
_entity_poly.pdbx_strand_id
1 'polypeptide(L)'
;MMAETQACAISAVQPTRESLLPYYGAVGGRRVSGTQALYEVDTVIEKPTPTQAEQHLIVPGLRAGYYLCFFGMHVLTPGVMSILDEQI
;
A
#
# COMPACT_ATOMS: atom_id res chain seq x y z
N MET A 1 -19.93 -2.29 3.06
CA MET A 1 -18.72 -1.96 2.26
C MET A 1 -17.55 -2.82 2.76
N MET A 2 -16.55 -3.20 1.94
CA MET A 2 -15.45 -4.09 2.37
C MET A 2 -14.69 -3.60 3.62
N ALA A 3 -14.69 -2.28 3.89
CA ALA A 3 -14.11 -1.70 5.11
C ALA A 3 -14.91 -2.04 6.39
N GLU A 4 -16.24 -2.10 6.30
CA GLU A 4 -17.09 -2.48 7.44
C GLU A 4 -16.93 -3.97 7.79
N THR A 5 -16.70 -4.82 6.79
CA THR A 5 -16.51 -6.27 6.98
C THR A 5 -15.11 -6.65 7.49
N GLN A 6 -14.12 -5.75 7.41
CA GLN A 6 -12.72 -6.04 7.79
C GLN A 6 -12.28 -5.28 9.06
N ALA A 7 -13.07 -4.35 9.59
CA ALA A 7 -12.77 -3.53 10.77
C ALA A 7 -11.35 -2.90 10.75
N CYS A 8 -10.83 -2.61 9.56
CA CYS A 8 -9.47 -2.12 9.35
C CYS A 8 -9.43 -0.98 8.33
N ALA A 9 -8.32 -0.26 8.29
CA ALA A 9 -8.09 0.76 7.28
C ALA A 9 -7.83 0.10 5.91
N ILE A 10 -8.46 0.62 4.86
CA ILE A 10 -8.29 0.14 3.48
C ILE A 10 -7.80 1.30 2.63
N SER A 11 -6.77 1.06 1.83
CA SER A 11 -6.22 2.04 0.90
C SER A 11 -6.24 1.48 -0.51
N ALA A 12 -6.61 2.31 -1.47
CA ALA A 12 -6.62 1.93 -2.87
C ALA A 12 -5.22 2.11 -3.47
N VAL A 13 -4.75 1.06 -4.15
CA VAL A 13 -3.44 1.01 -4.80
C VAL A 13 -3.58 0.59 -6.25
N GLN A 14 -2.61 0.98 -7.07
CA GLN A 14 -2.52 0.56 -8.46
C GLN A 14 -1.09 0.11 -8.80
N PRO A 15 -0.91 -0.85 -9.72
CA PRO A 15 0.41 -1.15 -10.28
C PRO A 15 0.96 0.05 -11.04
N THR A 16 2.07 0.58 -10.56
CA THR A 16 2.75 1.76 -11.11
C THR A 16 4.14 1.38 -11.57
N ARG A 17 4.56 1.92 -12.72
CA ARG A 17 5.92 1.69 -13.25
C ARG A 17 6.96 2.33 -12.35
N GLU A 18 8.10 1.66 -12.20
CA GLU A 18 9.23 2.09 -11.38
C GLU A 18 9.65 3.54 -11.58
N SER A 19 9.65 4.03 -12.84
CA SER A 19 10.02 5.41 -13.17
C SER A 19 9.13 6.47 -12.51
N LEU A 20 7.95 6.09 -12.01
CA LEU A 20 7.00 6.98 -11.35
C LEU A 20 7.05 6.91 -9.82
N LEU A 21 7.84 6.00 -9.24
CA LEU A 21 7.98 5.89 -7.77
C LEU A 21 8.32 7.20 -7.05
N PRO A 22 9.12 8.12 -7.59
CA PRO A 22 9.42 9.40 -6.91
C PRO A 22 8.20 10.28 -6.63
N TYR A 23 7.04 9.96 -7.22
CA TYR A 23 5.80 10.75 -7.08
C TYR A 23 4.77 10.12 -6.14
N TYR A 24 5.00 8.90 -5.65
CA TYR A 24 3.98 8.16 -4.89
C TYR A 24 4.56 7.43 -3.68
N GLY A 25 3.75 7.30 -2.64
CA GLY A 25 3.95 6.26 -1.62
C GLY A 25 3.62 4.88 -2.19
N ALA A 26 4.47 3.90 -1.89
CA ALA A 26 4.36 2.54 -2.39
C ALA A 26 4.32 1.53 -1.24
N VAL A 27 3.70 0.38 -1.50
CA VAL A 27 3.45 -0.66 -0.50
C VAL A 27 4.07 -1.99 -0.88
N GLY A 28 4.64 -2.66 0.12
CA GLY A 28 5.00 -4.06 0.11
C GLY A 28 3.98 -4.87 0.89
N GLY A 29 3.85 -6.15 0.57
CA GLY A 29 2.87 -7.00 1.22
C GLY A 29 2.55 -8.27 0.45
N ARG A 30 1.47 -8.93 0.87
CA ARG A 30 1.06 -10.23 0.33
C ARG A 30 -0.42 -10.21 -0.02
N ARG A 31 -0.77 -10.93 -1.08
CA ARG A 31 -2.16 -11.08 -1.49
C ARG A 31 -2.93 -11.91 -0.45
N VAL A 32 -4.13 -11.46 -0.10
CA VAL A 32 -5.03 -12.20 0.79
C VAL A 32 -5.63 -13.39 0.02
N SER A 33 -5.50 -14.59 0.59
CA SER A 33 -6.00 -15.82 -0.02
C SER A 33 -7.50 -15.76 -0.33
N GLY A 34 -7.90 -16.32 -1.48
CA GLY A 34 -9.32 -16.34 -1.89
C GLY A 34 -9.84 -15.01 -2.44
N THR A 35 -9.00 -13.97 -2.54
CA THR A 35 -9.39 -12.67 -3.08
C THR A 35 -8.60 -12.32 -4.35
N GLN A 36 -9.24 -11.55 -5.24
CA GLN A 36 -8.59 -11.16 -6.49
C GLN A 36 -7.78 -9.86 -6.42
N ALA A 37 -8.06 -8.99 -5.45
CA ALA A 37 -7.54 -7.64 -5.43
C ALA A 37 -7.27 -7.08 -4.02
N LEU A 38 -7.18 -7.95 -3.00
CA LEU A 38 -6.80 -7.53 -1.66
C LEU A 38 -5.38 -7.95 -1.32
N TYR A 39 -4.67 -7.02 -0.69
CA TYR A 39 -3.32 -7.19 -0.22
C TYR A 39 -3.27 -6.78 1.26
N GLU A 40 -2.69 -7.66 2.07
CA GLU A 40 -2.26 -7.31 3.41
C GLU A 40 -0.96 -6.52 3.27
N VAL A 41 -0.98 -5.28 3.75
CA VAL A 41 0.18 -4.37 3.71
C VAL A 41 1.10 -4.69 4.87
N ASP A 42 2.38 -4.89 4.57
CA ASP A 42 3.44 -5.11 5.57
C ASP A 42 4.34 -3.88 5.69
N THR A 43 4.66 -3.25 4.56
CA THR A 43 5.58 -2.10 4.52
C THR A 43 5.00 -1.00 3.65
N VAL A 44 5.17 0.24 4.10
CA VAL A 44 4.84 1.46 3.34
C VAL A 44 6.08 2.35 3.30
N ILE A 45 6.48 2.79 2.11
CA ILE A 45 7.57 3.76 1.95
C ILE A 45 7.07 4.91 1.07
N GLU A 46 7.23 6.14 1.56
CA GLU A 46 6.91 7.35 0.81
C GLU A 46 8.02 7.64 -0.20
N LYS A 47 7.66 7.73 -1.49
CA LYS A 47 8.56 8.09 -2.61
C LYS A 47 9.88 7.29 -2.59
N PRO A 48 9.81 5.96 -2.59
CA PRO A 48 11.01 5.13 -2.51
C PRO A 48 11.89 5.33 -3.74
N THR A 49 13.20 5.16 -3.55
CA THR A 49 14.11 4.91 -4.67
C THR A 49 13.80 3.54 -5.30
N PRO A 50 14.13 3.31 -6.59
CA PRO A 50 13.99 2.00 -7.22
C PRO A 50 14.61 0.87 -6.40
N THR A 51 15.82 1.08 -5.89
CA THR A 51 16.52 0.09 -5.05
C THR A 51 15.77 -0.21 -3.74
N GLN A 52 15.23 0.80 -3.06
CA GLN A 52 14.41 0.57 -1.87
C GLN A 52 13.16 -0.24 -2.20
N ALA A 53 12.52 0.03 -3.34
CA ALA A 53 11.33 -0.67 -3.77
C ALA A 53 11.63 -2.14 -4.12
N GLU A 54 12.71 -2.41 -4.85
CA GLU A 54 13.16 -3.78 -5.16
C GLU A 54 13.46 -4.60 -3.91
N GLN A 55 14.05 -3.97 -2.89
CA GLN A 55 14.45 -4.66 -1.66
C GLN A 55 13.29 -4.91 -0.69
N HIS A 56 12.32 -4.00 -0.62
CA HIS A 56 11.34 -3.99 0.48
C HIS A 56 9.87 -4.06 0.02
N LEU A 57 9.56 -3.77 -1.25
CA LEU A 57 8.19 -3.54 -1.72
C LEU A 57 7.73 -4.55 -2.79
N ILE A 58 8.40 -5.70 -2.88
CA ILE A 58 7.99 -6.76 -3.82
C ILE A 58 6.69 -7.41 -3.35
N VAL A 59 5.69 -7.41 -4.23
CA VAL A 59 4.42 -8.10 -4.04
C VAL A 59 4.31 -9.24 -5.05
N PRO A 60 4.13 -10.50 -4.62
CA PRO A 60 4.00 -11.63 -5.53
C PRO A 60 2.87 -11.45 -6.55
N GLY A 61 3.16 -11.76 -7.82
CA GLY A 61 2.20 -11.67 -8.92
C GLY A 61 2.20 -10.34 -9.68
N LEU A 62 2.99 -9.35 -9.25
CA LEU A 62 3.27 -8.17 -10.07
C LEU A 62 4.30 -8.47 -11.15
N ARG A 63 4.19 -7.73 -12.26
CA ARG A 63 5.23 -7.70 -13.29
C ARG A 63 6.49 -7.03 -12.72
N ALA A 64 7.67 -7.51 -13.12
CA ALA A 64 8.94 -6.85 -12.78
C ALA A 64 8.93 -5.35 -13.16
N GLY A 65 9.48 -4.51 -12.28
CA GLY A 65 9.47 -3.04 -12.43
C GLY A 65 8.10 -2.39 -12.18
N TYR A 66 7.14 -3.11 -11.60
CA TYR A 66 5.87 -2.56 -11.13
C TYR A 66 5.71 -2.74 -9.64
N TYR A 67 5.19 -1.69 -8.99
CA TYR A 67 4.95 -1.64 -7.56
C TYR A 67 3.53 -1.14 -7.28
N LEU A 68 2.93 -1.59 -6.18
CA LEU A 68 1.63 -1.05 -5.76
C LEU A 68 1.83 0.31 -5.13
N CYS A 69 1.31 1.36 -5.77
CA CYS A 69 1.37 2.72 -5.27
C CYS A 69 -0.01 3.23 -4.89
N PHE A 70 -0.10 4.06 -3.85
CA PHE A 70 -1.33 4.72 -3.49
C PHE A 70 -1.80 5.66 -4.60
N PHE A 71 -3.11 5.78 -4.78
CA PHE A 71 -3.71 6.74 -5.71
C PHE A 71 -4.73 7.70 -5.08
N GLY A 72 -4.69 7.84 -3.75
CA GLY A 72 -5.41 8.90 -3.04
C GLY A 72 -6.85 8.56 -2.62
N MET A 73 -7.23 7.28 -2.61
CA MET A 73 -8.48 6.83 -1.98
C MET A 73 -8.19 5.95 -0.77
N HIS A 74 -8.70 6.36 0.38
CA HIS A 74 -8.49 5.69 1.66
C HIS A 74 -9.80 5.66 2.45
N VAL A 75 -10.09 4.53 3.09
CA VAL A 75 -11.12 4.38 4.09
C VAL A 75 -10.40 4.08 5.40
N LEU A 76 -10.36 5.07 6.28
CA LEU A 76 -9.60 5.00 7.52
C LEU A 76 -10.56 4.79 8.69
N THR A 77 -10.13 4.01 9.68
CA THR A 77 -10.88 3.91 10.94
C THR A 77 -10.66 5.19 11.75
N PRO A 78 -11.57 5.55 12.67
CA PRO A 78 -11.39 6.73 13.54
C PRO A 78 -10.09 6.72 14.34
N GLY A 79 -9.53 5.52 14.62
CA GLY A 79 -8.26 5.37 15.32
C GLY A 79 -7.07 6.05 14.65
N VAL A 80 -7.16 6.41 13.36
CA VAL A 80 -6.11 7.20 12.68
C VAL A 80 -5.84 8.53 13.37
N MET A 81 -6.87 9.19 13.91
CA MET A 81 -6.69 10.51 14.56
C MET A 81 -5.90 10.36 15.86
N SER A 82 -6.16 9.30 16.64
CA SER A 82 -5.38 8.99 17.84
C SER A 82 -3.91 8.70 17.52
N ILE A 83 -3.65 7.92 16.46
CA ILE A 83 -2.27 7.63 16.03
C ILE A 83 -1.54 8.91 15.60
N LEU A 84 -2.23 9.81 14.88
CA LEU A 84 -1.64 11.07 14.43
C LEU A 84 -1.32 12.00 15.60
N ASP A 85 -2.20 12.08 16.60
CA ASP A 85 -1.97 12.89 17.80
C ASP A 85 -0.74 12.41 18.60
N GLU A 86 -0.41 11.12 18.59
CA GLU A 86 0.78 10.56 19.24
C GLU A 86 2.10 10.88 18.53
N GLN A 87 2.05 11.36 17.28
CA GLN A 87 3.22 11.63 16.44
C GLN A 87 3.58 13.12 16.34
N ILE A 88 2.83 13.99 17.03
CA ILE A 88 3.02 15.46 17.09
C ILE A 88 3.52 15.85 18.49
#